data_AF-A0A1I5X6V4-F1
#
_entry.id   AF-A0A1I5X6V4-F1
#
_cell.length_a   1.000
_cell.length_b   1.000
_cell.length_c   1.000
_cell.angle_alpha   90.00
_cell.angle_beta   90.00
_cell.angle_gamma   90.00
#
_symmetry.space_group_name_H-M   'P 1'
#
loop_
_entity.id
_entity.type
_entity.pdbx_description
1 polymer ?
#
loop_
_entity_poly.entity_id
_entity_poly.type
_entity_poly.pdbx_seq_one_letter_code
_entity_poly.pdbx_strand_id
1 'polypeptide(L)'
;MNAYRPLNCDLHDYLEIACMHGYRLLIERLEGPSFEARALTTRTTASKEEFLVVQGETGQQELRLDRLLAITPLNTGASFGRIVLADSYWAV
;
A
#
# COMPACT_ATOMS: atom_id res chain seq x y z
N MET A 1 6.06 19.88 12.60
CA MET A 1 6.54 19.28 11.35
C MET A 1 6.57 17.78 11.50
N ASN A 2 5.55 17.06 11.02
CA ASN A 2 5.58 15.59 10.99
C ASN A 2 6.35 15.20 9.73
N ALA A 3 7.64 14.87 9.89
CA ALA A 3 8.52 14.56 8.78
C ALA A 3 8.08 13.24 8.16
N TYR A 4 7.54 13.31 6.94
CA TYR A 4 7.17 12.15 6.15
C TYR A 4 8.36 11.19 6.04
N ARG A 5 8.18 9.94 6.46
CA ARG A 5 9.21 8.90 6.38
C ARG A 5 8.96 8.10 5.10
N PRO A 6 9.87 8.14 4.13
CA PRO A 6 9.72 7.38 2.90
C PRO A 6 9.63 5.89 3.21
N LEU A 7 8.75 5.20 2.49
CA LEU A 7 8.67 3.75 2.53
C LEU A 7 10.01 3.12 2.15
N ASN A 8 10.33 1.99 2.78
CA ASN A 8 11.56 1.25 2.47
C ASN A 8 11.59 0.93 0.96
N CYS A 9 12.73 1.07 0.31
CA CYS A 9 12.80 0.98 -1.16
C CYS A 9 12.29 -0.38 -1.69
N ASP A 10 12.52 -1.46 -0.93
CA ASP A 10 11.99 -2.80 -1.22
C ASP A 10 10.45 -2.85 -1.23
N LEU A 11 9.81 -2.04 -0.38
CA LEU A 11 8.36 -1.98 -0.26
C LEU A 11 7.73 -1.24 -1.43
N HIS A 12 8.42 -0.21 -1.92
CA HIS A 12 8.00 0.51 -3.12
C HIS A 12 8.03 -0.43 -4.35
N ASP A 13 9.05 -1.26 -4.48
CA ASP A 13 9.17 -2.24 -5.57
C ASP A 13 8.00 -3.24 -5.58
N TYR A 14 7.60 -3.77 -4.40
CA TYR A 14 6.44 -4.64 -4.30
C TYR A 14 5.12 -3.96 -4.69
N LEU A 15 4.96 -2.68 -4.33
CA LEU A 15 3.80 -1.89 -4.74
C LEU A 15 3.79 -1.67 -6.25
N GLU A 16 4.94 -1.38 -6.86
CA GLU A 16 5.06 -1.26 -8.31
C GLU A 16 4.71 -2.57 -9.02
N ILE A 17 5.22 -3.71 -8.56
CA ILE A 17 4.85 -5.03 -9.09
C ILE A 17 3.33 -5.26 -8.95
N ALA A 18 2.77 -4.97 -7.79
CA ALA A 18 1.34 -5.15 -7.54
C ALA A 18 0.48 -4.27 -8.47
N CYS A 19 0.89 -3.02 -8.71
CA CYS A 19 0.23 -2.10 -9.61
C CYS A 19 0.38 -2.53 -11.08
N MET A 20 1.58 -2.91 -11.51
CA MET A 20 1.85 -3.36 -12.88
C MET A 20 1.06 -4.61 -13.25
N HIS A 21 0.96 -5.58 -12.33
CA HIS A 21 0.18 -6.79 -12.54
C HIS A 21 -1.30 -6.62 -12.19
N GLY A 22 -1.67 -5.51 -11.55
CA GLY A 22 -3.01 -5.25 -11.03
C GLY A 22 -3.46 -6.33 -10.05
N TYR A 23 -2.62 -6.68 -9.08
CA TYR A 23 -2.92 -7.69 -8.06
C TYR A 23 -4.07 -7.26 -7.16
N ARG A 24 -4.88 -8.25 -6.73
CA ARG A 24 -5.79 -8.08 -5.60
C ARG A 24 -4.99 -8.15 -4.31
N LEU A 25 -5.05 -7.08 -3.54
CA LEU A 25 -4.41 -6.96 -2.25
C LEU A 25 -5.49 -6.93 -1.16
N LEU A 26 -5.30 -7.72 -0.12
CA LEU A 26 -5.94 -7.50 1.16
C LEU A 26 -5.22 -6.34 1.85
N ILE A 27 -5.95 -5.26 2.05
CA ILE A 27 -5.45 -4.06 2.71
C ILE A 27 -5.91 -4.08 4.15
N GLU A 28 -4.94 -4.16 5.05
CA GLU A 28 -5.13 -4.02 6.49
C GLU A 28 -4.85 -2.57 6.87
N ARG A 29 -5.79 -1.95 7.59
CA ARG A 29 -5.66 -0.56 8.05
C ARG A 29 -5.23 -0.53 9.50
N LEU A 30 -4.48 0.50 9.89
CA LEU A 30 -4.17 0.76 11.31
C LEU A 30 -5.45 0.92 12.13
N GLU A 31 -6.44 1.59 11.55
CA GLU A 31 -7.73 1.86 12.15
C GLU A 31 -8.84 1.43 11.19
N GLY A 32 -9.64 0.45 11.59
CA GLY A 32 -10.79 -0.05 10.83
C GLY A 32 -10.61 -1.43 10.20
N PRO A 33 -11.65 -1.98 9.55
CA PRO A 33 -11.61 -3.32 9.00
C PRO A 33 -10.65 -3.43 7.82
N SER A 34 -10.03 -4.59 7.66
CA SER A 34 -9.32 -4.93 6.42
C SER A 34 -10.31 -5.16 5.28
N PHE A 35 -9.91 -4.86 4.05
CA PHE A 35 -10.74 -5.10 2.87
C PHE A 35 -9.89 -5.43 1.66
N GLU A 36 -10.50 -6.08 0.68
CA GLU A 36 -9.84 -6.49 -0.56
C GLU A 36 -10.04 -5.43 -1.63
N ALA A 37 -8.96 -5.06 -2.30
CA ALA A 37 -9.02 -4.12 -3.42
C ALA A 37 -7.92 -4.42 -4.44
N ARG A 38 -8.15 -4.03 -5.68
CA ARG A 38 -7.16 -4.21 -6.76
C ARG A 38 -6.20 -3.03 -6.78
N ALA A 39 -4.91 -3.27 -6.63
CA ALA A 39 -3.90 -2.23 -6.79
C ALA A 39 -3.91 -1.70 -8.23
N LEU A 40 -3.98 -0.38 -8.40
CA LEU A 40 -3.95 0.25 -9.72
C LEU A 40 -2.65 1.01 -9.93
N THR A 41 -2.33 1.94 -9.02
CA THR A 41 -1.13 2.78 -9.11
C THR A 41 -0.82 3.38 -7.76
N THR A 42 0.43 3.78 -7.52
CA THR A 42 0.81 4.61 -6.39
C THR A 42 0.86 6.09 -6.82
N ARG A 43 0.52 6.97 -5.89
CA ARG A 43 0.47 8.42 -6.07
C ARG A 43 1.28 9.05 -4.96
N THR A 44 2.24 9.90 -5.31
CA THR A 44 3.03 10.67 -4.33
C THR A 44 2.64 12.14 -4.44
N THR A 45 2.34 12.79 -3.31
CA THR A 45 1.98 14.20 -3.27
C THR A 45 3.22 15.10 -3.20
N ALA A 46 3.01 16.41 -3.39
CA ALA A 46 4.06 17.42 -3.24
C ALA A 46 4.68 17.43 -1.82
N SER A 47 3.91 17.00 -0.81
CA SER A 47 4.36 16.83 0.58
C SER A 47 5.19 15.55 0.80
N LYS A 48 5.54 14.84 -0.27
CA LYS A 48 6.16 13.51 -0.30
C LYS A 48 5.27 12.39 0.24
N GLU A 49 4.00 12.64 0.53
CA GLU A 49 3.11 11.60 1.07
C GLU A 49 2.71 10.60 -0.01
N GLU A 50 2.83 9.30 0.30
CA GLU A 50 2.49 8.23 -0.64
C GLU A 50 1.08 7.68 -0.38
N PHE A 51 0.34 7.51 -1.48
CA PHE A 51 -1.03 7.02 -1.54
C PHE A 51 -1.08 5.84 -2.50
N LEU A 52 -1.73 4.75 -2.10
CA LEU A 52 -2.04 3.64 -2.95
C LEU A 52 -3.44 3.83 -3.54
N VAL A 53 -3.53 3.96 -4.86
CA VAL A 53 -4.79 3.98 -5.59
C VAL A 53 -5.21 2.55 -5.85
N VAL A 54 -6.37 2.17 -5.33
CA VAL A 54 -6.95 0.85 -5.54
C VAL A 54 -8.36 0.94 -6.10
N GLN A 55 -8.77 -0.10 -6.83
CA GLN A 55 -10.13 -0.28 -7.29
C GLN A 55 -10.87 -1.19 -6.30
N GLY A 56 -11.83 -0.64 -5.58
CA GLY A 56 -12.81 -1.40 -4.80
C GLY A 56 -14.10 -1.60 -5.59
N GLU A 57 -15.13 -2.14 -4.93
CA GLU A 57 -16.45 -2.38 -5.53
C GLU A 57 -17.19 -1.09 -5.93
N THR A 58 -17.01 -0.01 -5.16
CA THR A 58 -17.67 1.28 -5.38
C THR A 58 -16.91 2.23 -6.30
N GLY A 59 -15.69 1.85 -6.73
CA GLY A 59 -14.85 2.66 -7.61
C GLY A 59 -13.39 2.71 -7.19
N GLN A 60 -12.67 3.70 -7.71
CA GLN A 60 -11.29 3.97 -7.32
C GLN A 60 -11.25 4.73 -5.99
N GLN A 61 -10.34 4.32 -5.11
CA GLN A 61 -10.11 4.92 -3.81
C GLN A 61 -8.62 5.10 -3.58
N GLU A 62 -8.25 6.19 -2.91
CA GLU A 62 -6.86 6.54 -2.61
C GLU A 62 -6.60 6.31 -1.13
N LEU A 63 -5.66 5.43 -0.82
CA LEU A 63 -5.36 4.99 0.54
C LEU A 63 -3.97 5.46 0.94
N ARG A 64 -3.89 6.27 1.98
CA ARG A 64 -2.60 6.69 2.54
C ARG A 64 -1.82 5.47 3.03
N LEU A 65 -0.62 5.25 2.50
CA LEU A 65 0.25 4.14 2.92
C LEU A 65 0.61 4.23 4.41
N ASP A 66 0.80 5.45 4.92
CA ASP A 66 0.95 5.79 6.34
C ASP A 66 -0.16 5.25 7.25
N ARG A 67 -1.37 5.06 6.72
CA ARG A 67 -2.54 4.58 7.48
C ARG A 67 -2.80 3.08 7.30
N LEU A 68 -1.95 2.40 6.53
CA LEU A 68 -2.04 0.97 6.31
C LEU A 68 -1.18 0.23 7.34
N LEU A 69 -1.77 -0.81 7.92
CA LEU A 69 -1.06 -1.75 8.78
C LEU A 69 -0.18 -2.66 7.93
N ALA A 70 -0.79 -3.30 6.95
CA ALA A 70 -0.15 -4.29 6.10
C ALA A 70 -0.91 -4.46 4.78
N ILE A 71 -0.22 -4.99 3.77
CA ILE A 71 -0.80 -5.41 2.51
C ILE A 71 -0.44 -6.86 2.24
N THR A 72 -1.40 -7.64 1.77
CA THR A 72 -1.18 -9.06 1.41
C THR A 72 -1.73 -9.32 0.02
N PRO A 73 -0.93 -9.78 -0.95
CA PRO A 73 -1.44 -10.15 -2.25
C PRO A 73 -2.22 -11.47 -2.15
N LEU A 74 -3.41 -11.48 -2.73
CA LEU A 74 -4.31 -12.63 -2.79
C LEU A 74 -4.22 -13.38 -4.13
N ASN A 75 -3.45 -12.85 -5.07
CA ASN A 75 -3.21 -13.51 -6.35
C ASN A 75 -2.35 -14.76 -6.18
N THR A 76 -2.76 -15.86 -6.80
CA THR A 76 -1.98 -17.11 -6.86
C THR A 76 -0.64 -16.87 -7.56
N GLY A 77 0.47 -17.19 -6.88
CA GLY A 77 1.82 -16.99 -7.42
C GLY A 77 2.35 -15.55 -7.29
N ALA A 78 1.80 -14.75 -6.37
CA ALA A 78 2.33 -13.43 -6.09
C ALA A 78 3.83 -13.48 -5.73
N SER A 79 4.59 -12.50 -6.24
CA SER A 79 6.05 -12.40 -6.01
C SER A 79 6.42 -12.14 -4.55
N PHE A 80 5.46 -11.72 -3.74
CA PHE A 80 5.64 -11.37 -2.33
C PHE A 80 4.47 -11.86 -1.48
N GLY A 81 4.66 -11.91 -0.16
CA GLY A 81 3.65 -12.35 0.82
C GLY A 81 2.99 -11.18 1.56
N ARG A 82 2.62 -11.39 2.82
CA ARG A 82 2.14 -10.31 3.70
C ARG A 82 3.28 -9.37 4.05
N ILE A 83 3.07 -8.08 3.80
CA ILE A 83 4.04 -7.01 4.02
C ILE A 83 3.48 -6.01 5.03
N VAL A 84 4.18 -5.79 6.13
CA VAL A 84 3.77 -4.84 7.18
C VAL A 84 4.32 -3.46 6.87
N LEU A 85 3.43 -2.48 6.70
CA LEU A 85 3.77 -1.09 6.38
C LEU A 85 3.95 -0.26 7.65
N ALA A 86 3.18 -0.55 8.71
CA ALA A 86 3.12 0.20 9.97
C ALA A 86 4.45 0.33 10.73
N ASP A 87 5.33 -0.65 10.61
CA ASP A 87 6.59 -0.74 11.37
C ASP A 87 7.81 -0.36 10.52
N SER A 88 7.60 -0.12 9.22
CA SER A 88 8.66 0.11 8.24
C SER A 88 9.12 1.57 8.16
N TYR A 89 8.67 2.42 9.10
CA TYR A 89 9.04 3.84 9.14
C TYR A 89 10.29 4.03 10.00
N TRP A 90 11.45 4.26 9.37
CA TRP A 90 12.74 4.57 10.03
C TRP A 90 12.55 5.33 11.34
N ALA A 91 12.72 4.69 12.50
CA ALA A 91 12.72 5.38 13.79
C ALA A 91 13.89 6.36 13.82
N VAL A 92 13.59 7.66 13.83
CA VAL A 92 14.55 8.70 14.20
C VAL A 92 15.02 8.50 15.63
#